data_AF-A0A381FJR2-F1
#
_entry.id   AF-A0A381FJR2-F1
#
_cell.length_a   1.000
_cell.length_b   1.000
_cell.length_c   1.000
_cell.angle_alpha   90.00
_cell.angle_beta   90.00
_cell.angle_gamma   90.00
#
_symmetry.space_group_name_H-M   'P 1'
#
loop_
_entity.id
_entity.type
_entity.pdbx_description
1 polymer ?
#
loop_
_entity_poly.entity_id
_entity_poly.type
_entity_poly.pdbx_seq_one_letter_code
_entity_poly.pdbx_strand_id
1 'polypeptide(L)'
;MIGLVFGVIPEWQKKGIEGFMIWEGTQHLRKHTDFKTTELQWIGDFNPKMIKIAENLDTTVTRKLATYRYLFDQEKDFERHPII
;
A
#
# COMPACT_ATOMS: atom_id res chain seq x y z
N MET A 1 16.07 -0.02 -8.75
CA MET A 1 14.72 0.22 -8.22
C MET A 1 14.88 0.63 -6.77
N ILE A 2 14.28 1.75 -6.34
CA ILE A 2 14.32 2.24 -4.95
C ILE A 2 12.93 2.07 -4.37
N GLY A 3 12.82 1.56 -3.14
CA GLY A 3 11.56 1.42 -2.41
C GLY A 3 11.48 2.45 -1.28
N LEU A 4 10.33 3.13 -1.16
CA LEU A 4 10.04 4.01 -0.05
C LEU A 4 8.89 3.42 0.76
N VAL A 5 9.09 3.28 2.06
CA VAL A 5 8.05 2.87 3.00
C VAL A 5 7.61 4.11 3.77
N PHE A 6 6.30 4.32 3.85
CA PHE A 6 5.72 5.39 4.63
C PHE A 6 4.58 4.84 5.49
N GLY A 7 4.25 5.56 6.56
CA GLY A 7 3.18 5.21 7.46
C GLY A 7 2.76 6.41 8.30
N VAL A 8 1.50 6.42 8.73
CA VAL A 8 0.93 7.45 9.60
C VAL A 8 0.56 6.77 10.92
N ILE A 9 1.03 7.34 12.03
CA ILE A 9 0.69 6.83 13.36
C ILE A 9 -0.83 6.96 13.61
N PRO A 10 -1.45 6.08 14.42
CA PRO A 10 -2.89 5.97 14.54
C PRO A 10 -3.64 7.29 14.81
N GLU A 11 -3.07 8.18 15.62
CA GLU A 11 -3.63 9.49 15.97
C GLU A 11 -3.89 10.40 14.74
N TRP A 12 -3.11 10.22 13.68
CA TRP A 12 -3.13 11.08 12.49
C TRP A 12 -3.76 10.39 11.27
N GLN A 13 -4.17 9.13 11.40
CA GLN A 13 -4.83 8.40 10.32
C GLN A 13 -6.21 8.99 9.98
N LYS A 14 -6.67 8.73 8.75
CA LYS A 14 -7.98 9.18 8.24
C LYS A 14 -8.13 10.72 8.15
N LYS A 15 -7.03 11.46 8.25
CA LYS A 15 -7.00 12.92 8.05
C LYS A 15 -6.55 13.32 6.63
N GLY A 16 -6.36 12.34 5.73
CA GLY A 16 -5.91 12.56 4.35
C GLY A 16 -4.38 12.66 4.20
N ILE A 17 -3.63 12.48 5.29
CA ILE A 17 -2.17 12.62 5.32
C ILE A 17 -1.50 11.56 4.44
N GLU A 18 -2.02 10.33 4.41
CA GLU A 18 -1.53 9.24 3.58
C GLU A 18 -1.57 9.60 2.08
N GLY A 19 -2.71 10.11 1.61
CA GLY A 19 -2.87 10.56 0.22
C GLY A 19 -1.98 11.75 -0.12
N PHE A 20 -1.89 12.72 0.80
CA PHE A 20 -1.02 13.89 0.64
C PHE A 20 0.46 13.49 0.50
N MET A 21 0.95 12.58 1.34
CA MET A 21 2.34 12.10 1.25
C MET A 21 2.64 11.39 -0.07
N ILE A 22 1.72 10.56 -0.57
CA ILE A 22 1.88 9.89 -1.87
C ILE A 22 1.95 10.92 -3.00
N TRP A 23 1.04 11.90 -2.98
CA TRP A 23 0.98 12.95 -4.00
C TRP A 23 2.25 13.81 -4.02
N GLU A 24 2.60 14.42 -2.89
CA GLU A 24 3.78 15.28 -2.78
C GLU A 24 5.08 14.50 -3.05
N GLY A 25 5.17 13.27 -2.55
CA GLY A 25 6.30 12.38 -2.86
C GLY A 25 6.43 12.11 -4.36
N THR A 26 5.31 11.88 -5.05
CA THR A 26 5.29 11.69 -6.50
C THR A 26 5.72 12.96 -7.24
N GLN A 27 5.23 14.13 -6.84
CA GLN A 27 5.65 15.41 -7.45
C GLN A 27 7.15 15.66 -7.24
N HIS A 28 7.66 15.38 -6.03
CA HIS A 28 9.07 15.51 -5.72
C HIS A 28 9.94 14.60 -6.61
N LEU A 29 9.56 13.32 -6.74
CA LEU A 29 10.28 12.37 -7.60
C LEU A 29 10.27 12.81 -9.06
N ARG A 30 9.13 13.25 -9.59
CA ARG A 30 9.02 13.75 -10.97
C ARG A 30 9.91 14.96 -11.26
N LYS A 31 10.13 15.81 -10.26
CA LYS A 31 10.95 17.02 -10.40
C LYS A 31 12.46 16.74 -10.32
N HIS A 32 12.88 15.78 -9.51
CA HIS A 32 14.29 15.57 -9.18
C HIS A 32 14.88 14.28 -9.76
N THR A 33 14.09 13.48 -10.47
CA THR A 33 14.54 12.20 -11.05
C THR A 33 13.93 12.01 -12.44
N ASP A 34 14.55 11.13 -13.23
CA ASP A 34 14.02 10.73 -14.54
C ASP A 34 13.00 9.58 -14.47
N PHE A 35 12.54 9.22 -13.27
CA PHE A 35 11.54 8.16 -13.10
C PHE A 35 10.24 8.53 -13.79
N LYS A 36 9.82 7.68 -14.74
CA LYS A 36 8.58 7.85 -15.50
C LYS A 36 7.35 7.32 -14.77
N THR A 37 7.55 6.33 -13.91
CA THR A 37 6.48 5.60 -13.24
C THR A 37 6.85 5.35 -11.79
N THR A 38 5.87 5.55 -10.92
CA THR A 38 5.91 5.17 -9.50
C THR A 38 4.83 4.13 -9.26
N GLU A 39 5.15 3.07 -8.53
CA GLU A 39 4.21 1.99 -8.24
C GLU A 39 3.97 1.92 -6.72
N LEU A 40 2.70 1.93 -6.32
CA LEU A 40 2.31 1.60 -4.97
C LEU A 40 2.26 0.07 -4.86
N GLN A 41 3.08 -0.48 -3.96
CA GLN A 41 3.16 -1.93 -3.73
C GLN A 41 2.74 -2.27 -2.31
N TRP A 42 2.53 -3.56 -2.05
CA TRP A 42 2.24 -4.10 -0.71
C TRP A 42 0.92 -3.61 -0.08
N ILE A 43 -0.06 -3.24 -0.90
CA ILE A 43 -1.42 -2.98 -0.42
C ILE A 43 -2.16 -4.32 -0.32
N GLY A 44 -2.29 -4.82 0.90
CA GLY A 44 -3.05 -6.04 1.19
C GLY A 44 -4.55 -5.85 0.98
N ASP A 45 -5.22 -6.91 0.55
CA ASP A 45 -6.69 -6.98 0.42
C ASP A 45 -7.42 -6.85 1.76
N PHE A 46 -6.71 -7.04 2.87
CA PHE A 46 -7.19 -6.75 4.22
C PHE A 46 -7.22 -5.25 4.57
N ASN A 47 -6.64 -4.38 3.74
CA ASN A 47 -6.60 -2.93 3.96
C ASN A 47 -7.41 -2.16 2.88
N PRO A 48 -8.75 -2.22 2.94
CA PRO A 48 -9.61 -1.56 1.95
C PRO A 48 -9.43 -0.03 1.92
N LYS A 49 -8.97 0.57 3.03
CA LYS A 49 -8.71 2.01 3.12
C LYS A 49 -7.59 2.44 2.18
N MET A 50 -6.45 1.73 2.20
CA MET A 50 -5.33 2.03 1.31
C MET A 50 -5.66 1.74 -0.16
N ILE A 51 -6.46 0.71 -0.43
CA ILE A 51 -6.99 0.44 -1.78
C ILE A 51 -7.79 1.65 -2.27
N LYS A 52 -8.70 2.19 -1.43
CA LYS A 52 -9.50 3.35 -1.79
C LYS A 52 -8.67 4.61 -2.04
N ILE A 53 -7.61 4.82 -1.26
CA ILE A 53 -6.66 5.93 -1.49
C ILE A 53 -5.97 5.77 -2.85
N ALA A 54 -5.52 4.57 -3.19
CA ALA A 54 -4.90 4.30 -4.49
C ALA A 54 -5.89 4.54 -5.65
N GLU A 55 -7.14 4.10 -5.52
CA GLU A 55 -8.19 4.35 -6.52
C GLU A 55 -8.45 5.85 -6.71
N ASN A 56 -8.53 6.61 -5.61
CA ASN A 56 -8.78 8.06 -5.66
C ASN A 56 -7.62 8.88 -6.25
N LEU A 57 -6.42 8.29 -6.36
CA LEU A 57 -5.25 8.91 -6.98
C LEU A 57 -5.13 8.57 -8.48
N ASP A 58 -6.21 8.09 -9.11
CA ASP A 58 -6.27 7.68 -10.51
C ASP A 58 -5.18 6.67 -10.90
N THR A 59 -4.84 5.76 -9.97
CA THR A 59 -3.87 4.69 -10.23
C THR A 59 -4.53 3.53 -10.98
N THR A 60 -3.68 2.68 -11.59
CA THR A 60 -4.12 1.46 -12.26
C THR A 60 -3.49 0.24 -11.60
N VAL A 61 -4.24 -0.86 -11.53
CA VAL A 61 -3.72 -2.12 -10.99
C VAL A 61 -2.78 -2.74 -12.01
N THR A 62 -1.48 -2.72 -11.72
CA THR A 62 -0.42 -3.27 -12.57
C THR A 62 -0.19 -4.76 -12.32
N ARG A 63 -0.30 -5.20 -11.05
CA ARG A 63 -0.05 -6.58 -10.63
C ARG A 63 -0.89 -6.97 -9.42
N LYS A 64 -1.27 -8.25 -9.34
CA LYS A 64 -1.86 -8.87 -8.14
C LYS A 64 -0.89 -9.95 -7.66
N LEU A 65 -0.41 -9.82 -6.43
CA LEU A 65 0.50 -10.77 -5.81
C LEU A 65 -0.28 -11.64 -4.82
N ALA A 66 0.07 -12.93 -4.75
CA ALA A 66 -0.49 -13.85 -3.77
C ALA A 66 0.55 -14.14 -2.69
N THR A 67 0.13 -14.09 -1.43
CA THR A 67 0.96 -14.50 -0.29
C THR A 67 0.43 -15.83 0.23
N TYR A 68 1.26 -16.86 0.19
CA TYR A 68 0.92 -18.19 0.71
C TYR A 68 1.43 -18.35 2.14
N ARG A 69 0.60 -18.97 2.98
CA ARG A 69 0.96 -19.34 4.35
C ARG A 69 0.91 -20.85 4.46
N TYR A 70 1.97 -21.46 4.99
CA TYR A 70 2.02 -22.87 5.33
C TYR A 70 1.99 -23.02 6.86
N LEU A 71 1.02 -23.79 7.37
CA LEU A 71 0.95 -24.16 8.77
C LEU A 71 1.66 -25.50 8.94
N PHE A 72 2.78 -25.50 9.67
CA PHE A 72 3.53 -26.73 9.96
C PHE A 72 2.74 -27.70 10.82
N ASP A 73 1.94 -27.15 11.75
CA ASP A 73 0.94 -27.89 12.51
C ASP A 73 -0.37 -27.88 11.72
N GLN A 74 -0.74 -29.04 11.18
CA GLN A 74 -1.94 -29.20 10.36
C GLN A 74 -3.23 -29.24 11.19
N GLU A 75 -3.15 -29.35 12.52
CA GLU A 75 -4.31 -29.30 13.41
C GLU A 75 -4.72 -27.86 13.75
N LYS A 76 -3.90 -26.87 13.39
CA LYS A 76 -4.22 -25.45 13.63
C LYS A 76 -5.17 -24.91 12.57
N ASP A 77 -6.19 -24.19 13.04
CA ASP A 77 -7.09 -23.44 12.19
C ASP A 77 -6.35 -22.30 11.47
N PHE A 78 -6.73 -22.10 10.20
CA PHE A 78 -6.28 -20.94 9.45
C PHE A 78 -7.17 -19.73 9.75
N GLU A 79 -6.56 -18.69 10.33
CA GLU A 79 -7.19 -17.38 10.48
C GLU A 79 -6.58 -16.36 9.51
N ARG A 80 -7.45 -15.76 8.68
CA ARG A 80 -7.07 -14.65 7.79
C ARG A 80 -6.80 -13.40 8.63
N HIS A 81 -5.86 -12.56 8.16
CA HIS A 81 -5.62 -11.26 8.80
C HIS A 81 -6.92 -10.43 8.82
N PRO A 82 -7.25 -9.77 9.95
CA PRO A 82 -8.46 -8.97 10.06
C PRO A 82 -8.47 -7.80 9.06
N ILE A 83 -9.66 -7.37 8.68
CA ILE A 83 -9.82 -6.16 7.88
C ILE A 83 -9.49 -4.93 8.75
N ILE A 84 -8.62 -4.05 8.25
CA ILE A 84 -8.17 -2.85 8.97
C ILE A 84 -8.73 -1.55 8.43
#